data_AF-A0A1I1QMV5-F1
#
_entry.id   AF-A0A1I1QMV5-F1
#
_cell.length_a   1.000
_cell.length_b   1.000
_cell.length_c   1.000
_cell.angle_alpha   90.00
_cell.angle_beta   90.00
_cell.angle_gamma   90.00
#
_symmetry.space_group_name_H-M   'P 1'
#
loop_
_entity.id
_entity.type
_entity.pdbx_description
1 polymer ?
#
loop_
_entity_poly.entity_id
_entity_poly.type
_entity_poly.pdbx_seq_one_letter_code
_entity_poly.pdbx_strand_id
1 'polypeptide(L)'
;MKFKIADIPGESLKLNDVIPLNYCRFISEFAKPQLLTSSFIDIMYHERYMKGCTLRNIVFYVKKPVTLLTSVSKTRGVIDCMLSGNIEFQLNGQERISFNEGEYSVYLMNTDMHTIYLQPGTYELQRCEYSMEIIKRLEEETSQTQHWLDKYESGTSAFFNKGLIWDELDALQKELKHTPVISPLREELFYLRLRELLVLTFEHETLVIQNQ
;
A
#
# COMPACT_ATOMS: atom_id res chain seq x y z
N MET A 1 -8.63 0.78 5.25
CA MET A 1 -8.48 -0.60 4.73
C MET A 1 -9.06 -1.57 5.75
N LYS A 2 -9.60 -2.71 5.34
CA LYS A 2 -10.11 -3.75 6.26
C LYS A 2 -9.42 -5.06 5.97
N PHE A 3 -9.09 -5.82 7.01
CA PHE A 3 -8.49 -7.15 6.90
C PHE A 3 -9.42 -8.20 7.49
N LYS A 4 -9.49 -9.36 6.85
CA LYS A 4 -10.22 -10.55 7.33
C LYS A 4 -9.40 -11.79 7.01
N ILE A 5 -9.33 -12.74 7.95
CA ILE A 5 -8.72 -14.04 7.70
C ILE A 5 -9.71 -14.90 6.89
N ALA A 6 -9.27 -15.46 5.78
CA ALA A 6 -10.08 -16.37 4.96
C ALA A 6 -10.16 -17.77 5.59
N ASP A 7 -11.24 -18.49 5.28
CA ASP A 7 -11.37 -19.95 5.46
C ASP A 7 -11.17 -20.52 6.88
N ILE A 8 -11.13 -19.67 7.91
CA ILE A 8 -11.00 -20.09 9.31
C ILE A 8 -12.20 -19.58 10.11
N PRO A 9 -13.24 -20.42 10.33
CA PRO A 9 -14.43 -20.04 11.08
C PRO A 9 -14.08 -19.61 12.52
N GLY A 10 -14.65 -18.48 12.95
CA GLY A 10 -14.48 -17.95 14.31
C GLY A 10 -13.19 -17.15 14.54
N GLU A 11 -12.20 -17.24 13.64
CA GLU A 11 -10.98 -16.45 13.74
C GLU A 11 -11.24 -15.02 13.25
N SER A 12 -10.82 -14.05 14.05
CA SER A 12 -10.97 -12.63 13.74
C SER A 12 -9.77 -11.85 14.23
N LEU A 13 -9.45 -10.78 13.50
CA LEU A 13 -8.43 -9.83 13.88
C LEU A 13 -8.99 -8.90 14.96
N LYS A 14 -8.35 -8.88 16.12
CA LYS A 14 -8.73 -8.04 17.25
C LYS A 14 -7.76 -6.88 17.39
N LEU A 15 -8.30 -5.66 17.52
CA LEU A 15 -7.51 -4.49 17.82
C LEU A 15 -6.91 -4.63 19.24
N ASN A 16 -5.62 -4.35 19.34
CA ASN A 16 -4.87 -4.34 20.58
C ASN A 16 -4.23 -2.96 20.76
N ASP A 17 -4.47 -2.35 21.91
CA ASP A 17 -3.99 -1.00 22.24
C ASP A 17 -2.52 -0.99 22.70
N VAL A 18 -1.96 -2.17 23.02
CA VAL A 18 -0.58 -2.32 23.49
C VAL A 18 0.27 -2.91 22.37
N ILE A 19 1.37 -2.23 22.06
CA ILE A 19 2.39 -2.71 21.12
C ILE A 19 3.46 -3.48 21.89
N PRO A 20 3.63 -4.81 21.63
CA PRO A 20 4.72 -5.58 22.20
C PRO A 20 6.11 -5.01 21.86
N LEU A 21 7.05 -5.10 22.79
CA LEU A 21 8.39 -4.50 22.65
C LEU A 21 9.15 -5.00 21.41
N ASN A 22 8.98 -6.28 21.06
CA ASN A 22 9.59 -6.88 19.88
C ASN A 22 9.09 -6.28 18.56
N TYR A 23 7.96 -5.57 18.55
CA TYR A 23 7.42 -4.89 17.36
C TYR A 23 7.89 -3.43 17.25
N CYS A 24 8.46 -2.86 18.31
CA CYS A 24 8.83 -1.44 18.36
C CYS A 24 9.86 -1.02 17.30
N ARG A 25 10.69 -1.94 16.81
CA ARG A 25 11.68 -1.66 15.74
C ARG A 25 11.05 -1.27 14.39
N PHE A 26 9.75 -1.51 14.21
CA PHE A 26 9.01 -1.18 12.99
C PHE A 26 8.05 0.00 13.17
N ILE A 27 8.18 0.76 14.27
CA ILE A 27 7.40 1.97 14.47
C ILE A 27 7.82 3.01 13.43
N SER A 28 6.84 3.60 12.75
CA SER A 28 7.04 4.71 11.81
C SER A 28 6.65 6.03 12.45
N GLU A 29 7.41 7.09 12.22
CA GLU A 29 7.26 8.35 12.96
C GLU A 29 6.07 9.21 12.48
N PHE A 30 5.56 8.93 11.27
CA PHE A 30 4.50 9.73 10.65
C PHE A 30 3.10 9.53 11.26
N ALA A 31 2.89 8.45 12.02
CA ALA A 31 1.59 8.14 12.63
C ALA A 31 1.74 7.26 13.88
N LYS A 32 0.66 7.15 14.66
CA LYS A 32 0.59 6.21 15.80
C LYS A 32 0.39 4.78 15.26
N PRO A 33 1.11 3.76 15.78
CA PRO A 33 0.87 2.37 15.43
C PRO A 33 -0.53 1.89 15.89
N GLN A 34 -1.14 1.04 15.07
CA GLN A 34 -2.30 0.21 15.42
C GLN A 34 -1.90 -1.25 15.26
N LEU A 35 -2.35 -2.12 16.16
CA LEU A 35 -2.03 -3.55 16.11
C LEU A 35 -3.31 -4.37 16.07
N LEU A 36 -3.44 -5.19 15.04
CA LEU A 36 -4.44 -6.25 14.96
C LEU A 36 -3.76 -7.57 15.31
N THR A 37 -4.41 -8.40 16.12
CA THR A 37 -3.84 -9.68 16.57
C THR A 37 -4.80 -10.83 16.33
N SER A 38 -4.22 -12.01 16.09
CA SER A 38 -4.93 -13.28 15.97
C SER A 38 -3.98 -14.44 16.31
N SER A 39 -4.48 -15.67 16.29
CA SER A 39 -3.67 -16.87 16.47
C SER A 39 -2.82 -17.22 15.23
N PHE A 40 -3.11 -16.65 14.06
CA PHE A 40 -2.41 -16.90 12.80
C PHE A 40 -1.44 -15.79 12.42
N ILE A 41 -1.81 -14.54 12.70
CA ILE A 41 -1.08 -13.36 12.25
C ILE A 41 -1.36 -12.18 13.15
N ASP A 42 -0.33 -11.36 13.37
CA ASP A 42 -0.49 -10.00 13.87
C ASP A 42 -0.18 -9.00 12.74
N ILE A 43 -0.97 -7.94 12.64
CA ILE A 43 -0.81 -6.89 11.62
C ILE A 43 -0.62 -5.57 12.36
N MET A 44 0.59 -5.03 12.32
CA MET A 44 0.85 -3.68 12.80
C MET A 44 0.77 -2.73 11.62
N TYR A 45 0.06 -1.61 11.75
CA TYR A 45 0.07 -0.59 10.72
C TYR A 45 0.05 0.82 11.28
N HIS A 46 0.66 1.72 10.51
CA HIS A 46 0.67 3.16 10.72
C HIS A 46 -0.10 3.77 9.55
N GLU A 47 -1.06 4.65 9.81
CA GLU A 47 -1.88 5.26 8.76
C GLU A 47 -1.95 6.77 8.94
N ARG A 48 -1.71 7.52 7.86
CA ARG A 48 -1.96 8.96 7.80
C ARG A 48 -2.69 9.30 6.51
N TYR A 49 -3.87 9.89 6.64
CA TYR A 49 -4.65 10.43 5.54
C TYR A 49 -4.46 11.94 5.45
N MET A 50 -4.20 12.46 4.25
CA MET A 50 -4.09 13.89 3.99
C MET A 50 -4.55 14.23 2.58
N LYS A 51 -5.56 15.10 2.47
CA LYS A 51 -6.03 15.72 1.22
C LYS A 51 -6.21 14.72 0.05
N GLY A 52 -6.75 13.53 0.30
CA GLY A 52 -6.97 12.51 -0.73
C GLY A 52 -5.83 11.52 -0.93
N CYS A 53 -4.67 11.74 -0.28
CA CYS A 53 -3.56 10.79 -0.21
C CYS A 53 -3.61 10.03 1.11
N THR A 54 -3.18 8.77 1.12
CA THR A 54 -2.98 7.98 2.35
C THR A 54 -1.65 7.28 2.30
N LEU A 55 -0.81 7.46 3.33
CA LEU A 55 0.35 6.61 3.55
C LEU A 55 0.02 5.54 4.58
N ARG A 56 0.40 4.31 4.29
CA ARG A 56 0.43 3.21 5.26
C ARG A 56 1.78 2.54 5.29
N ASN A 57 2.26 2.23 6.49
CA ASN A 57 3.30 1.22 6.67
C ASN A 57 2.65 0.04 7.37
N ILE A 58 2.69 -1.14 6.76
CA ILE A 58 2.00 -2.35 7.21
C ILE A 58 3.04 -3.44 7.44
N VAL A 59 3.05 -4.02 8.63
CA VAL A 59 3.94 -5.11 9.02
C VAL A 59 3.10 -6.31 9.40
N PHE A 60 3.31 -7.42 8.69
CA PHE A 60 2.65 -8.69 8.93
C PHE A 60 3.61 -9.60 9.71
N TYR A 61 3.19 -10.04 10.90
CA TYR A 61 3.89 -11.04 11.71
C TYR A 61 3.11 -12.36 11.62
N VAL A 62 3.49 -13.19 10.65
CA VAL A 62 2.74 -14.38 10.28
C VAL A 62 3.27 -15.57 11.07
N LYS A 63 2.41 -16.15 11.91
CA LYS A 63 2.72 -17.28 12.81
C LYS A 63 2.46 -18.62 12.12
N LYS A 64 1.46 -18.65 11.24
CA LYS A 64 0.99 -19.82 10.49
C LYS A 64 0.59 -19.39 9.07
N PRO A 65 0.65 -20.28 8.06
CA PRO A 65 0.15 -19.97 6.73
C PRO A 65 -1.27 -19.43 6.81
N VAL A 66 -1.53 -18.31 6.14
CA VAL A 66 -2.81 -17.62 6.20
C VAL A 66 -3.12 -16.92 4.89
N THR A 67 -4.39 -16.97 4.52
CA THR A 67 -4.94 -16.17 3.42
C THR A 67 -5.68 -14.99 4.05
N LEU A 68 -5.27 -13.77 3.72
CA LEU A 68 -5.96 -12.55 4.13
C LEU A 68 -6.80 -12.02 2.99
N LEU A 69 -8.05 -11.69 3.30
CA LEU A 69 -8.89 -10.88 2.45
C LEU A 69 -8.79 -9.43 2.89
N THR A 70 -8.62 -8.52 1.93
CA THR A 70 -8.58 -7.08 2.16
C THR A 70 -9.51 -6.32 1.24
N SER A 71 -10.08 -5.23 1.74
CA SER A 71 -10.88 -4.31 0.94
C SER A 71 -10.67 -2.85 1.34
N VAL A 72 -11.01 -1.96 0.42
CA VAL A 72 -11.03 -0.51 0.61
C VAL A 72 -12.46 0.02 0.47
N SER A 73 -12.76 1.14 1.12
CA SER A 73 -14.12 1.72 1.13
C SER A 73 -14.46 2.49 -0.14
N LYS A 74 -13.45 2.85 -0.93
CA LYS A 74 -13.58 3.58 -2.19
C LYS A 74 -12.42 3.13 -3.08
N THR A 75 -12.63 3.12 -4.40
CA THR A 75 -11.56 2.83 -5.35
C THR A 75 -10.41 3.82 -5.20
N ARG A 76 -9.18 3.31 -5.23
CA ARG A 76 -7.95 4.07 -5.03
C ARG A 76 -6.89 3.63 -6.02
N GLY A 77 -6.10 4.60 -6.44
CA GLY A 77 -4.82 4.33 -7.05
C GLY A 77 -3.84 3.92 -5.97
N VAL A 78 -3.08 2.86 -6.18
CA VAL A 78 -2.19 2.29 -5.16
C VAL A 78 -0.79 2.16 -5.73
N ILE A 79 0.18 2.62 -4.94
CA ILE A 79 1.60 2.37 -5.13
C ILE A 79 2.07 1.64 -3.88
N ASP A 80 2.45 0.39 -4.06
CA ASP A 80 2.91 -0.50 -3.00
C ASP A 80 4.40 -0.76 -3.16
N CYS A 81 5.13 -0.82 -2.06
CA CYS A 81 6.58 -1.03 -2.04
C CYS A 81 6.94 -2.04 -0.96
N MET A 82 7.49 -3.17 -1.37
CA MET A 82 7.83 -4.28 -0.48
C MET A 82 9.21 -4.03 0.13
N LEU A 83 9.21 -3.64 1.40
CA LEU A 83 10.44 -3.30 2.12
C LEU A 83 11.12 -4.53 2.73
N SER A 84 10.35 -5.57 3.06
CA SER A 84 10.91 -6.83 3.56
C SER A 84 9.97 -8.01 3.30
N GLY A 85 10.56 -9.14 2.89
CA GLY A 85 9.86 -10.39 2.64
C GLY A 85 9.18 -10.46 1.26
N ASN A 86 8.59 -11.61 0.96
CA ASN A 86 7.97 -11.89 -0.34
C ASN A 86 6.54 -12.40 -0.13
N ILE A 87 5.57 -11.79 -0.79
CA ILE A 87 4.16 -12.18 -0.71
C ILE A 87 3.61 -12.50 -2.09
N GLU A 88 2.48 -13.18 -2.13
CA GLU A 88 1.63 -13.20 -3.31
C GLU A 88 0.35 -12.45 -3.00
N PHE A 89 -0.14 -11.66 -3.94
CA PHE A 89 -1.45 -11.04 -3.84
C PHE A 89 -2.25 -11.21 -5.12
N GLN A 90 -3.55 -11.01 -5.02
CA GLN A 90 -4.47 -11.18 -6.11
C GLN A 90 -5.54 -10.09 -6.03
N LEU A 91 -5.62 -9.27 -7.08
CA LEU A 91 -6.75 -8.36 -7.27
C LEU A 91 -7.97 -9.16 -7.72
N ASN A 92 -9.17 -8.73 -7.35
CA ASN A 92 -10.39 -9.48 -7.67
C ASN A 92 -10.50 -9.70 -9.18
N GLY A 93 -10.68 -10.95 -9.61
CA GLY A 93 -10.78 -11.33 -11.02
C GLY A 93 -9.46 -11.34 -11.80
N GLN A 94 -8.31 -11.18 -11.15
CA GLN A 94 -6.99 -11.22 -11.79
C GLN A 94 -6.17 -12.43 -11.36
N GLU A 95 -5.04 -12.67 -12.05
CA GLU A 95 -4.08 -13.70 -11.66
C GLU A 95 -3.32 -13.33 -10.37
N ARG A 96 -2.65 -14.32 -9.78
CA ARG A 96 -1.78 -14.07 -8.63
C ARG A 96 -0.51 -13.37 -9.08
N ILE A 97 -0.10 -12.38 -8.30
CA ILE A 97 1.06 -11.55 -8.56
C ILE A 97 2.04 -11.75 -7.42
N SER A 98 3.23 -12.24 -7.73
CA SER A 98 4.33 -12.31 -6.78
C SER A 98 4.92 -10.92 -6.57
N PHE A 99 5.09 -10.55 -5.31
CA PHE A 99 5.61 -9.25 -4.90
C PHE A 99 6.75 -9.45 -3.90
N ASN A 100 7.96 -9.23 -4.40
CA ASN A 100 9.19 -9.57 -3.71
C ASN A 100 9.83 -8.34 -3.04
N GLU A 101 10.68 -8.58 -2.06
CA GLU A 101 11.47 -7.56 -1.40
C GLU A 101 12.25 -6.71 -2.41
N GLY A 102 12.20 -5.39 -2.22
CA GLY A 102 12.83 -4.43 -3.12
C GLY A 102 12.02 -4.12 -4.38
N GLU A 103 10.82 -4.69 -4.55
CA GLU A 103 9.92 -4.35 -5.65
C GLU A 103 8.92 -3.25 -5.26
N TYR A 104 8.49 -2.48 -6.27
CA TYR A 104 7.28 -1.68 -6.22
C TYR A 104 6.21 -2.25 -7.16
N SER A 105 4.94 -1.95 -6.87
CA SER A 105 3.83 -2.27 -7.73
C SER A 105 2.81 -1.13 -7.78
N VAL A 106 2.12 -1.05 -8.91
CA VAL A 106 1.24 0.06 -9.24
C VAL A 106 -0.05 -0.49 -9.80
N TYR A 107 -1.17 -0.17 -9.17
CA TYR A 107 -2.46 -0.73 -9.54
C TYR A 107 -3.64 0.12 -9.05
N LEU A 108 -4.79 -0.11 -9.66
CA LEU A 108 -6.08 0.39 -9.22
C LEU A 108 -6.75 -0.70 -8.37
N MET A 109 -7.11 -0.34 -7.13
CA MET A 109 -7.82 -1.21 -6.20
C MET A 109 -9.25 -0.71 -6.03
N ASN A 110 -10.23 -1.48 -6.50
CA ASN A 110 -11.65 -1.19 -6.32
C ASN A 110 -12.13 -1.63 -4.92
N THR A 111 -13.44 -1.63 -4.70
CA THR A 111 -14.03 -1.94 -3.38
C THR A 111 -14.25 -3.43 -3.13
N ASP A 112 -13.84 -4.30 -4.05
CA ASP A 112 -14.01 -5.74 -3.92
C ASP A 112 -13.07 -6.32 -2.85
N MET A 113 -13.21 -7.62 -2.61
CA MET A 113 -12.27 -8.35 -1.76
C MET A 113 -11.07 -8.79 -2.60
N HIS A 114 -9.88 -8.41 -2.14
CA HIS A 114 -8.60 -8.81 -2.70
C HIS A 114 -7.92 -9.79 -1.75
N THR A 115 -7.05 -10.64 -2.29
CA THR A 115 -6.45 -11.73 -1.52
C THR A 115 -4.96 -11.51 -1.37
N ILE A 116 -4.43 -11.74 -0.17
CA ILE A 116 -3.00 -11.78 0.12
C ILE A 116 -2.69 -13.16 0.71
N TYR A 117 -1.70 -13.84 0.16
CA TYR A 117 -1.26 -15.16 0.59
C TYR A 117 0.05 -15.03 1.35
N LEU A 118 0.06 -15.51 2.60
CA LEU A 118 1.18 -15.32 3.51
C LEU A 118 1.64 -16.65 4.09
N GLN A 119 2.95 -16.83 4.12
CA GLN A 119 3.63 -17.93 4.82
C GLN A 119 4.18 -17.42 6.15
N PRO A 120 4.56 -18.31 7.11
CA PRO A 120 5.18 -17.87 8.35
C PRO A 120 6.43 -17.02 8.11
N GLY A 121 6.49 -15.86 8.74
CA GLY A 121 7.52 -14.85 8.45
C GLY A 121 7.13 -13.46 8.93
N THR A 122 8.03 -12.49 8.70
CA THR A 122 7.75 -11.06 8.88
C THR A 122 7.83 -10.39 7.51
N TYR A 123 6.82 -9.58 7.20
CA TYR A 123 6.74 -8.86 5.93
C TYR A 123 6.47 -7.39 6.21
N GLU A 124 7.15 -6.48 5.52
CA GLU A 124 6.94 -5.04 5.64
C GLU A 124 6.61 -4.44 4.28
N LEU A 125 5.47 -3.74 4.22
CA LEU A 125 4.93 -3.11 3.03
C LEU A 125 4.67 -1.63 3.33
N GLN A 126 5.19 -0.74 2.49
CA GLN A 126 4.74 0.65 2.46
C GLN A 126 3.75 0.84 1.31
N ARG A 127 2.59 1.42 1.61
CA ARG A 127 1.48 1.63 0.67
C ARG A 127 1.10 3.09 0.62
N CYS A 128 1.13 3.66 -0.57
CA CYS A 128 0.59 4.97 -0.89
C CYS A 128 -0.72 4.81 -1.67
N GLU A 129 -1.80 5.40 -1.17
CA GLU A 129 -3.09 5.41 -1.86
C GLU A 129 -3.50 6.82 -2.26
N TYR A 130 -4.03 6.95 -3.46
CA TYR A 130 -4.45 8.22 -4.06
C TYR A 130 -5.92 8.16 -4.45
N SER A 131 -6.67 9.18 -4.03
CA SER A 131 -8.01 9.40 -4.54
C SER A 131 -7.95 9.73 -6.03
N MET A 132 -9.00 9.38 -6.76
CA MET A 132 -9.07 9.75 -8.18
C MET A 132 -9.05 11.25 -8.41
N GLU A 133 -9.51 12.06 -7.46
CA GLU A 133 -9.39 13.52 -7.54
C GLU A 133 -7.93 13.98 -7.60
N ILE A 134 -7.01 13.31 -6.92
CA ILE A 134 -5.58 13.64 -6.99
C ILE A 134 -4.98 13.21 -8.33
N ILE A 135 -5.37 12.04 -8.84
CA ILE A 135 -4.92 11.55 -10.15
C ILE A 135 -5.45 12.46 -11.27
N LYS A 136 -6.72 12.88 -11.21
CA LYS A 136 -7.32 13.83 -12.16
C LYS A 136 -6.66 15.20 -12.13
N ARG A 137 -6.08 15.64 -11.01
CA ARG A 137 -5.33 16.91 -10.98
C ARG A 137 -3.97 16.83 -11.68
N LEU A 138 -3.52 15.64 -12.04
CA LEU A 138 -2.41 15.44 -12.96
C LEU A 138 -2.89 15.44 -14.43
N GLU A 139 -4.22 15.45 -14.70
CA GLU A 139 -4.74 15.73 -16.03
C GLU A 139 -4.47 17.20 -16.37
N GLU A 140 -3.40 17.37 -17.14
CA GLU A 140 -3.43 18.17 -18.36
C GLU A 140 -2.38 17.67 -19.39
N GLU A 141 -1.48 16.70 -19.06
CA GLU A 141 -0.27 16.48 -19.89
C GLU A 141 0.20 15.03 -20.17
N THR A 142 -0.48 13.92 -19.79
CA THR A 142 0.07 12.55 -20.09
C THR A 142 -0.94 11.46 -20.46
N SER A 143 -0.52 10.52 -21.33
CA SER A 143 -1.31 9.33 -21.73
C SER A 143 -1.52 8.31 -20.60
N GLN A 144 -0.62 8.30 -19.62
CA GLN A 144 -0.58 7.36 -18.51
C GLN A 144 -1.72 7.63 -17.52
N THR A 145 -1.98 8.90 -17.22
CA THR A 145 -3.12 9.30 -16.38
C THR A 145 -4.45 8.93 -17.03
N GLN A 146 -4.58 9.06 -18.36
CA GLN A 146 -5.79 8.68 -19.07
C GLN A 146 -6.09 7.18 -18.93
N HIS A 147 -5.08 6.32 -19.08
CA HIS A 147 -5.25 4.88 -18.94
C HIS A 147 -5.82 4.48 -17.56
N TRP A 148 -5.38 5.14 -16.49
CA TRP A 148 -5.91 4.91 -15.14
C TRP A 148 -7.36 5.34 -15.01
N LEU A 149 -7.72 6.48 -15.60
CA LEU A 149 -9.07 7.01 -15.57
C LEU A 149 -10.03 6.10 -16.33
N ASP A 150 -9.65 5.61 -17.50
CA ASP A 150 -10.45 4.66 -18.28
C ASP A 150 -10.73 3.38 -17.48
N LYS A 151 -9.71 2.85 -16.78
CA LYS A 151 -9.90 1.68 -15.90
C LYS A 151 -10.76 1.99 -14.69
N TYR A 152 -10.60 3.18 -14.10
CA TYR A 152 -11.46 3.62 -13.00
C TYR A 152 -12.93 3.69 -13.42
N GLU A 153 -13.22 4.22 -14.61
CA GLU A 153 -14.59 4.30 -15.15
C GLU A 153 -15.20 2.92 -15.41
N SER A 154 -14.38 1.92 -15.75
CA SER A 154 -14.84 0.53 -15.89
C SER A 154 -15.24 -0.14 -14.56
N GLY A 155 -14.88 0.46 -13.41
CA GLY A 155 -15.21 -0.05 -12.08
C GLY A 155 -14.42 -1.31 -11.64
N THR A 156 -13.49 -1.78 -12.46
CA THR A 156 -12.67 -2.97 -12.17
C THR A 156 -11.34 -2.59 -11.53
N SER A 157 -10.77 -3.51 -10.75
CA SER A 157 -9.36 -3.40 -10.36
C SER A 157 -8.46 -3.66 -11.56
N ALA A 158 -7.31 -3.00 -11.62
CA ALA A 158 -6.37 -3.07 -12.74
C ALA A 158 -4.94 -3.08 -12.22
N PHE A 159 -4.13 -4.07 -12.61
CA PHE A 159 -2.70 -4.03 -12.38
C PHE A 159 -2.03 -3.29 -13.53
N PHE A 160 -1.18 -2.31 -13.22
CA PHE A 160 -0.55 -1.48 -14.26
C PHE A 160 0.91 -1.81 -14.43
N ASN A 161 1.66 -1.94 -13.33
CA ASN A 161 3.10 -2.12 -13.42
C ASN A 161 3.71 -2.67 -12.14
N LYS A 162 4.93 -3.20 -12.29
CA LYS A 162 5.84 -3.61 -11.22
C LYS A 162 7.28 -3.37 -11.67
N GLY A 163 8.15 -3.05 -10.72
CA GLY A 163 9.57 -2.93 -10.98
C GLY A 163 10.40 -2.98 -9.71
N LEU A 164 11.71 -2.78 -9.85
CA LEU A 164 12.61 -2.64 -8.71
C LEU A 164 12.52 -1.21 -8.16
N ILE A 165 12.57 -1.07 -6.85
CA ILE A 165 12.71 0.23 -6.18
C ILE A 165 14.09 0.78 -6.55
N TRP A 166 14.10 1.99 -7.10
CA TRP A 166 15.33 2.72 -7.44
C TRP A 166 15.64 3.78 -6.37
N ASP A 167 16.82 4.36 -6.42
CA ASP A 167 17.39 5.17 -5.33
C ASP A 167 16.50 6.35 -4.92
N GLU A 168 15.96 7.11 -5.88
CA GLU A 168 15.09 8.25 -5.59
C GLU A 168 13.77 7.83 -4.91
N LEU A 169 13.18 6.71 -5.34
CA LEU A 169 11.98 6.17 -4.73
C LEU A 169 12.26 5.65 -3.31
N ASP A 170 13.36 4.90 -3.12
CA ASP A 170 13.80 4.42 -1.80
C ASP A 170 14.06 5.58 -0.82
N ALA A 171 14.77 6.62 -1.29
CA ALA A 171 15.06 7.80 -0.48
C ALA A 171 13.76 8.50 -0.03
N LEU A 172 12.80 8.69 -0.93
CA LEU A 172 11.53 9.33 -0.62
C LEU A 172 10.67 8.49 0.35
N GLN A 173 10.66 7.16 0.19
CA GLN A 173 9.96 6.26 1.10
C GLN A 173 10.54 6.29 2.52
N LYS A 174 11.87 6.32 2.63
CA LYS A 174 12.58 6.47 3.91
C LYS A 174 12.27 7.82 4.54
N GLU A 175 12.31 8.91 3.76
CA GLU A 175 11.93 10.25 4.24
C GLU A 175 10.49 10.23 4.81
N LEU A 176 9.52 9.71 4.05
CA LEU A 176 8.12 9.61 4.47
C LEU A 176 7.95 8.76 5.74
N LYS A 177 8.65 7.62 5.84
CA LYS A 177 8.57 6.72 7.02
C LYS A 177 9.07 7.38 8.31
N HIS A 178 10.09 8.22 8.20
CA HIS A 178 10.79 8.85 9.33
C HIS A 178 10.43 10.34 9.52
N THR A 179 9.38 10.84 8.86
CA THR A 179 8.94 12.23 9.02
C THR A 179 7.83 12.34 10.08
N PRO A 180 8.08 12.95 11.24
CA PRO A 180 7.03 13.22 12.22
C PRO A 180 6.09 14.34 11.73
N VAL A 181 4.79 14.04 11.71
CA VAL A 181 3.75 14.95 11.24
C VAL A 181 3.04 15.61 12.43
N ILE A 182 3.75 16.57 13.05
CA ILE A 182 3.38 17.20 14.34
C ILE A 182 2.96 18.67 14.23
N SER A 183 3.04 19.28 13.04
CA SER A 183 2.66 20.68 12.82
C SER A 183 2.07 20.89 11.43
N PRO A 184 1.29 21.98 11.21
CA PRO A 184 0.69 22.25 9.90
C PRO A 184 1.70 22.39 8.76
N LEU A 185 2.89 22.96 9.02
CA LEU A 185 3.95 23.05 8.00
C LEU A 185 4.53 21.67 7.67
N ARG A 186 4.66 20.79 8.66
CA ARG A 186 5.09 19.40 8.43
C ARG A 186 4.03 18.59 7.70
N GLU A 187 2.75 18.84 7.96
CA GLU A 187 1.65 18.28 7.17
C GLU A 187 1.74 18.73 5.72
N GLU A 188 1.96 20.02 5.43
CA GLU A 188 2.08 20.46 4.04
C GLU A 188 3.28 19.81 3.33
N LEU A 189 4.45 19.79 3.97
CA LEU A 189 5.63 19.14 3.42
C LEU A 189 5.38 17.66 3.15
N PHE A 190 4.77 16.94 4.10
CA PHE A 190 4.45 15.53 3.95
C PHE A 190 3.47 15.28 2.79
N TYR A 191 2.49 16.18 2.59
CA TYR A 191 1.58 16.11 1.44
C TYR A 191 2.32 16.29 0.11
N LEU A 192 3.24 17.25 0.04
CA LEU A 192 4.07 17.47 -1.15
C LEU A 192 4.91 16.23 -1.49
N ARG A 193 5.52 15.60 -0.48
CA ARG A 193 6.27 14.35 -0.66
C ARG A 193 5.42 13.19 -1.15
N LEU A 194 4.18 13.06 -0.66
CA LEU A 194 3.25 12.05 -1.19
C LEU A 194 2.90 12.29 -2.65
N ARG A 195 2.77 13.56 -3.08
CA ARG A 195 2.53 13.89 -4.48
C ARG A 195 3.76 13.66 -5.34
N GLU A 196 4.94 13.98 -4.84
CA GLU A 196 6.21 13.69 -5.50
C GLU A 196 6.37 12.20 -5.76
N LEU A 197 6.02 11.33 -4.80
CA LEU A 197 6.05 9.88 -4.99
C LEU A 197 5.15 9.43 -6.14
N LEU A 198 3.95 10.02 -6.26
CA LEU A 198 3.04 9.75 -7.36
C LEU A 198 3.67 10.16 -8.69
N VAL A 199 4.18 11.39 -8.79
CA VAL A 199 4.80 11.92 -10.02
C VAL A 199 6.02 11.08 -10.42
N LEU A 200 6.94 10.83 -9.50
CA LEU A 200 8.12 9.99 -9.74
C LEU A 200 7.74 8.62 -10.28
N THR A 201 6.68 8.01 -9.74
CA THR A 201 6.21 6.71 -10.20
C THR A 201 5.66 6.79 -11.62
N PHE A 202 4.89 7.83 -11.95
CA PHE A 202 4.32 8.07 -13.29
C PHE A 202 5.37 8.41 -14.35
N GLU A 203 6.43 9.12 -13.98
CA GLU A 203 7.54 9.50 -14.86
C GLU A 203 8.52 8.35 -15.10
N HIS A 204 8.60 7.37 -14.18
CA HIS A 204 9.54 6.27 -14.31
C HIS A 204 9.21 5.41 -15.55
N GLU A 205 10.22 5.28 -16.43
CA GLU A 205 10.11 4.78 -17.81
C GLU A 205 9.47 3.38 -17.94
N THR A 206 9.45 2.56 -16.89
CA THR A 206 8.77 1.25 -16.91
C THR A 206 7.25 1.33 -16.96
N LEU A 207 6.60 2.46 -16.62
CA LEU A 207 5.17 2.66 -16.92
C LEU A 207 4.91 3.01 -18.39
N VAL A 208 5.95 3.41 -19.12
CA VAL A 208 5.84 3.94 -20.49
C VAL A 208 5.73 2.83 -21.53
N ILE A 209 6.06 1.57 -21.19
CA ILE A 209 6.14 0.48 -22.20
C ILE A 209 5.57 -0.85 -21.67
N GLN A 210 4.24 -0.96 -21.62
CA GLN A 210 3.54 -2.25 -21.78
C GLN A 210 2.38 -2.15 -22.78
N ASN A 211 2.43 -1.18 -23.69
CA ASN A 211 1.63 -1.20 -24.92
C ASN A 211 2.48 -1.82 -26.05
N GLN A 212 2.60 -3.15 -26.03
CA GLN A 212 2.91 -3.95 -27.23
C GLN A 212 1.96 -5.15 -27.28
#